data_AF-A0A1H1XMY1-F1
#
_entry.id   AF-A0A1H1XMY1-F1
#
_cell.length_a   1.000
_cell.length_b   1.000
_cell.length_c   1.000
_cell.angle_alpha   90.00
_cell.angle_beta   90.00
_cell.angle_gamma   90.00
#
_symmetry.space_group_name_H-M   'P 1'
#
loop_
_entity.id
_entity.type
_entity.pdbx_description
1 polymer ?
#
loop_
_entity_poly.entity_id
_entity_poly.type
_entity_poly.pdbx_seq_one_letter_code
_entity_poly.pdbx_strand_id
1 'polypeptide(L)'
;MRRATTASTGTSKATLPSFSTADPVTRRRFLAAAGGGAAGLAFALRPSHDARADVSLKTDPFTLGVASGEPRPHAVLIWTRLAPEPLAVGCGLDPSGSLTVRWEVAADEHFRRIAARGTTRATAAESYSVHVDVDGLQPDRPYWYRFRCRSFISPVGRTRTAPAPDSTPPLRFGFASCMDYRLGYFHAMRDAAEQDLDAMFFLGDYVYEFAIQQMPTGRPIPSDLPAETVPMLETLEQYRLRYGLHKLDPDLQAAHHVMPWVLTWDDHEVADNYETLARDDLDRRAAAYRAYWENMPLRKPQLPQGSDARIYRRIGWGRTAQFDVLDTRQYRDPETKTSPAPDVGERRDPGRTVLGAEQERWLAESLGSHPVRWNFVAQQILMARLNTAASVEQPTTFSPGTWDGYQASQQRMFDLVAANLDAGRVRNFCSLGGDVHCSYVSDLISDSLDPDSDLIGVDITSPSVSTASDFNPVLNEKRQVRRRMNDSLHWADLHCGYDICDVNADRARFDVRVVDKVSDRDSPFFTGASFVVQDRVPGFSVDH
;
A
#
# COMPACT_ATOMS: atom_id res chain seq x y z
N MET A 1 12.36 -80.71 -26.86
CA MET A 1 11.99 -82.15 -26.75
C MET A 1 11.01 -82.29 -25.58
N ARG A 2 9.85 -82.94 -25.79
CA ARG A 2 8.89 -83.51 -24.80
C ARG A 2 8.54 -82.75 -23.48
N ARG A 3 7.27 -82.29 -23.44
CA ARG A 3 6.18 -82.58 -22.45
C ARG A 3 6.41 -82.15 -20.96
N ALA A 4 5.53 -81.37 -20.30
CA ALA A 4 4.08 -81.55 -20.00
C ALA A 4 3.82 -82.82 -19.14
N THR A 5 3.01 -82.88 -18.07
CA THR A 5 1.90 -82.06 -17.52
C THR A 5 2.08 -81.92 -15.97
N THR A 6 1.17 -81.47 -15.08
CA THR A 6 -0.29 -81.17 -15.10
C THR A 6 -0.66 -80.07 -14.07
N ALA A 7 -1.94 -79.71 -14.01
CA ALA A 7 -2.63 -78.75 -13.15
C ALA A 7 -3.38 -79.39 -11.95
N SER A 8 -3.73 -78.60 -10.91
CA SER A 8 -5.09 -78.58 -10.33
C SER A 8 -5.37 -77.38 -9.39
N THR A 9 -6.55 -76.78 -9.57
CA THR A 9 -7.49 -76.13 -8.62
C THR A 9 -7.11 -75.86 -7.14
N GLY A 10 -7.64 -74.74 -6.59
CA GLY A 10 -8.20 -74.75 -5.23
C GLY A 10 -8.06 -73.47 -4.39
N THR A 11 -9.10 -72.65 -4.31
CA THR A 11 -9.24 -71.59 -3.28
C THR A 11 -9.72 -72.16 -1.94
N SER A 12 -8.96 -71.99 -0.84
CA SER A 12 -9.51 -72.11 0.52
C SER A 12 -8.67 -71.41 1.61
N LYS A 13 -9.37 -70.59 2.40
CA LYS A 13 -9.09 -69.95 3.70
C LYS A 13 -7.87 -70.40 4.54
N ALA A 14 -7.20 -69.40 5.12
CA ALA A 14 -6.67 -69.43 6.49
C ALA A 14 -6.90 -68.06 7.17
N THR A 15 -6.94 -68.02 8.50
CA THR A 15 -7.55 -66.92 9.28
C THR A 15 -6.56 -66.28 10.26
N LEU A 16 -6.61 -64.94 10.39
CA LEU A 16 -6.17 -64.03 11.48
C LEU A 16 -5.01 -64.43 12.42
N PRO A 17 -4.20 -63.42 12.79
CA PRO A 17 -4.09 -63.05 14.20
C PRO A 17 -4.77 -61.71 14.52
N SER A 18 -5.19 -61.57 15.77
CA SER A 18 -5.96 -60.44 16.32
C SER A 18 -5.14 -59.17 16.49
N PHE A 19 -5.73 -58.01 16.14
CA PHE A 19 -5.26 -56.73 16.67
C PHE A 19 -5.70 -56.56 18.13
N SER A 20 -4.74 -56.18 18.98
CA SER A 20 -5.00 -55.88 20.39
C SER A 20 -5.84 -54.62 20.55
N THR A 21 -6.50 -54.51 21.71
CA THR A 21 -7.47 -53.47 22.07
C THR A 21 -6.87 -52.06 22.14
N ALA A 22 -7.62 -51.07 21.65
CA ALA A 22 -7.32 -49.66 21.87
C ALA A 22 -7.58 -49.26 23.35
N ASP A 23 -6.65 -48.48 23.91
CA ASP A 23 -6.63 -48.07 25.32
C ASP A 23 -7.71 -47.00 25.65
N PRO A 24 -8.38 -47.03 26.83
CA PRO A 24 -9.61 -46.28 27.06
C PRO A 24 -9.39 -44.88 27.67
N VAL A 25 -8.75 -43.96 26.95
CA VAL A 25 -8.55 -42.55 27.41
C VAL A 25 -9.10 -41.51 26.42
N THR A 26 -10.37 -41.66 26.01
CA THR A 26 -11.06 -40.66 25.16
C THR A 26 -12.47 -40.27 25.63
N ARG A 27 -12.87 -40.63 26.87
CA ARG A 27 -14.16 -40.21 27.46
C ARG A 27 -14.11 -38.98 28.37
N ARG A 28 -12.93 -38.41 28.66
CA ARG A 28 -12.78 -37.16 29.44
C ARG A 28 -12.41 -35.91 28.63
N ARG A 29 -12.21 -36.02 27.30
CA ARG A 29 -12.01 -34.85 26.40
C ARG A 29 -13.20 -34.51 25.49
N PHE A 30 -14.25 -35.33 25.49
CA PHE A 30 -15.48 -35.03 24.73
C PHE A 30 -16.53 -34.21 25.51
N LEU A 31 -16.42 -34.15 26.85
CA LEU A 31 -17.32 -33.37 27.71
C LEU A 31 -16.73 -32.03 28.19
N ALA A 32 -15.52 -31.67 27.74
CA ALA A 32 -14.99 -30.31 27.85
C ALA A 32 -15.46 -29.38 26.71
N ALA A 33 -16.21 -29.91 25.74
CA ALA A 33 -16.75 -29.18 24.58
C ALA A 33 -18.18 -28.65 24.79
N ALA A 34 -18.64 -28.57 26.05
CA ALA A 34 -20.03 -28.21 26.41
C ALA A 34 -20.11 -27.08 27.48
N GLY A 35 -19.05 -26.29 27.64
CA GLY A 35 -18.97 -25.19 28.62
C GLY A 35 -18.33 -23.94 28.03
N GLY A 36 -19.09 -23.19 27.22
CA GLY A 36 -18.58 -21.98 26.54
C GLY A 36 -19.49 -21.41 25.44
N GLY A 37 -20.79 -21.73 25.45
CA GLY A 37 -21.74 -21.33 24.40
C GLY A 37 -22.45 -20.01 24.69
N ALA A 38 -21.80 -18.87 24.43
CA ALA A 38 -22.46 -17.55 24.52
C ALA A 38 -21.99 -16.47 23.51
N ALA A 39 -20.87 -16.65 22.80
CA ALA A 39 -20.27 -15.60 21.94
C ALA A 39 -20.14 -15.96 20.44
N GLY A 40 -20.53 -17.18 20.02
CA GLY A 40 -20.10 -17.74 18.72
C GLY A 40 -21.16 -17.90 17.62
N LEU A 41 -22.42 -17.45 17.80
CA LEU A 41 -23.50 -17.77 16.86
C LEU A 41 -24.48 -16.61 16.56
N ALA A 42 -23.96 -15.51 16.03
CA ALA A 42 -24.76 -14.35 15.61
C ALA A 42 -24.72 -14.06 14.08
N PHE A 43 -24.01 -14.86 13.28
CA PHE A 43 -23.77 -14.58 11.85
C PHE A 43 -24.55 -15.46 10.85
N ALA A 44 -25.57 -16.19 11.30
CA ALA A 44 -26.37 -17.10 10.47
C ALA A 44 -27.88 -16.76 10.41
N LEU A 45 -28.27 -15.54 10.80
CA LEU A 45 -29.63 -15.03 10.62
C LEU A 45 -29.64 -13.97 9.52
N ARG A 46 -30.35 -14.24 8.42
CA ARG A 46 -30.73 -13.20 7.45
C ARG A 46 -31.65 -12.21 8.18
N PRO A 47 -31.33 -10.91 8.24
CA PRO A 47 -32.28 -9.93 8.77
C PRO A 47 -33.50 -9.90 7.86
N SER A 48 -34.67 -10.13 8.45
CA SER A 48 -35.94 -9.68 7.87
C SER A 48 -35.88 -8.17 7.64
N HIS A 49 -36.66 -7.68 6.67
CA HIS A 49 -36.76 -6.25 6.37
C HIS A 49 -37.49 -5.49 7.49
N ASP A 50 -36.80 -5.26 8.62
CA ASP A 50 -37.23 -4.27 9.60
C ASP A 50 -37.04 -2.88 9.01
N ALA A 51 -38.16 -2.27 8.62
CA ALA A 51 -38.24 -0.86 8.27
C ALA A 51 -38.05 0.00 9.54
N ARG A 52 -36.81 0.06 10.05
CA ARG A 52 -36.42 1.04 11.06
C ARG A 52 -36.67 2.44 10.50
N ALA A 53 -37.15 3.34 11.37
CA ALA A 53 -37.62 4.66 10.98
C ALA A 53 -36.55 5.44 10.19
N ASP A 54 -36.99 6.16 9.17
CA ASP A 54 -36.11 6.92 8.26
C ASP A 54 -35.58 8.18 8.96
N VAL A 55 -34.56 8.01 9.82
CA VAL A 55 -33.88 9.11 10.54
C VAL A 55 -33.24 10.05 9.52
N SER A 56 -33.92 11.15 9.17
CA SER A 56 -33.47 12.04 8.10
C SER A 56 -32.05 12.55 8.37
N LEU A 57 -31.17 12.39 7.39
CA LEU A 57 -29.89 13.10 7.38
C LEU A 57 -30.21 14.60 7.33
N LYS A 58 -29.74 15.36 8.32
CA LYS A 58 -29.95 16.81 8.40
C LYS A 58 -28.83 17.60 7.70
N THR A 59 -27.64 17.00 7.63
CA THR A 59 -26.41 17.56 7.08
C THR A 59 -25.85 16.62 6.01
N ASP A 60 -24.94 17.14 5.19
CA ASP A 60 -24.31 16.38 4.11
C ASP A 60 -23.44 15.25 4.69
N PRO A 61 -23.67 13.97 4.33
CA PRO A 61 -22.84 12.86 4.77
C PRO A 61 -21.51 12.76 4.01
N PHE A 62 -21.31 13.44 2.88
CA PHE A 62 -20.14 13.26 2.01
C PHE A 62 -18.94 14.16 2.40
N THR A 63 -18.80 14.46 3.69
CA THR A 63 -17.78 15.37 4.25
C THR A 63 -16.34 14.92 3.99
N LEU A 64 -16.09 13.61 3.89
CA LEU A 64 -14.80 12.99 3.59
C LEU A 64 -14.54 12.82 2.08
N GLY A 65 -15.38 13.43 1.25
CA GLY A 65 -15.27 13.40 -0.20
C GLY A 65 -15.56 12.03 -0.82
N VAL A 66 -14.93 11.81 -1.97
CA VAL A 66 -15.00 10.56 -2.75
C VAL A 66 -13.60 10.15 -3.18
N ALA A 67 -13.37 8.88 -3.47
CA ALA A 67 -12.11 8.40 -4.02
C ALA A 67 -12.36 7.31 -5.07
N SER A 68 -11.37 7.05 -5.92
CA SER A 68 -11.37 5.89 -6.82
C SER A 68 -10.03 5.19 -6.78
N GLY A 69 -9.97 3.93 -7.21
CA GLY A 69 -8.74 3.17 -7.12
C GLY A 69 -8.72 1.86 -7.88
N GLU A 70 -7.53 1.25 -7.89
CA GLU A 70 -7.22 -0.03 -8.52
C GLU A 70 -7.77 -0.17 -9.95
N PRO A 71 -7.32 0.69 -10.89
CA PRO A 71 -7.85 0.71 -12.24
C PRO A 71 -7.54 -0.60 -12.98
N ARG A 72 -8.51 -1.09 -13.74
CA ARG A 72 -8.44 -2.29 -14.59
C ARG A 72 -9.00 -1.95 -15.98
N PRO A 73 -8.76 -2.78 -17.01
CA PRO A 73 -9.23 -2.49 -18.37
C PRO A 73 -10.73 -2.26 -18.50
N HIS A 74 -11.53 -2.94 -17.69
CA HIS A 74 -13.00 -2.86 -17.72
C HIS A 74 -13.61 -2.43 -16.39
N ALA A 75 -12.80 -2.13 -15.38
CA ALA A 75 -13.30 -1.84 -14.04
C ALA A 75 -12.49 -0.80 -13.28
N VAL A 76 -13.16 -0.09 -12.37
CA VAL A 76 -12.56 0.79 -11.37
C VAL A 76 -13.25 0.54 -10.03
N LEU A 77 -12.56 0.72 -8.91
CA LEU A 77 -13.24 0.85 -7.63
C LEU A 77 -13.61 2.32 -7.43
N ILE A 78 -14.84 2.59 -6.98
CA ILE A 78 -15.24 3.88 -6.43
C ILE A 78 -15.56 3.75 -4.93
N TRP A 79 -15.19 4.77 -4.16
CA TRP A 79 -15.23 4.80 -2.71
C TRP A 79 -15.83 6.11 -2.17
N THR A 80 -16.53 6.03 -1.05
CA THR A 80 -16.86 7.16 -0.16
C THR A 80 -17.19 6.62 1.24
N ARG A 81 -17.29 7.48 2.25
CA ARG A 81 -17.73 7.13 3.60
C ARG A 81 -18.73 8.16 4.10
N LEU A 82 -19.91 7.71 4.54
CA LEU A 82 -20.95 8.60 5.04
C LEU A 82 -20.58 9.04 6.46
N ALA A 83 -20.24 10.30 6.65
CA ALA A 83 -19.81 10.85 7.92
C ALA A 83 -20.29 12.30 8.12
N PRO A 84 -21.57 12.54 8.45
CA PRO A 84 -22.07 13.88 8.79
C PRO A 84 -21.26 14.61 9.88
N GLU A 85 -20.72 13.87 10.85
CA GLU A 85 -19.86 14.39 11.92
C GLU A 85 -18.54 13.59 11.94
N PRO A 86 -17.60 13.86 11.02
CA PRO A 86 -16.45 12.98 10.75
C PRO A 86 -15.42 12.87 11.87
N LEU A 87 -15.43 13.81 12.81
CA LEU A 87 -14.59 13.82 14.01
C LEU A 87 -15.35 13.39 15.29
N ALA A 88 -16.57 12.86 15.14
CA ALA A 88 -17.33 12.26 16.24
C ALA A 88 -17.30 10.72 16.16
N VAL A 89 -17.32 10.07 17.33
CA VAL A 89 -17.44 8.60 17.41
C VAL A 89 -18.74 8.16 16.74
N GLY A 90 -18.67 7.14 15.87
CA GLY A 90 -19.83 6.71 15.07
C GLY A 90 -20.21 7.67 13.94
N CYS A 91 -19.36 8.65 13.62
CA CYS A 91 -19.47 9.60 12.51
C CYS A 91 -20.79 10.40 12.40
N GLY A 92 -21.52 10.57 13.52
CA GLY A 92 -22.83 11.23 13.57
C GLY A 92 -24.01 10.35 13.12
N LEU A 93 -23.85 9.01 13.11
CA LEU A 93 -24.84 8.05 12.62
C LEU A 93 -25.19 6.98 13.67
N ASP A 94 -26.31 6.29 13.48
CA ASP A 94 -26.78 5.18 14.33
C ASP A 94 -25.71 4.05 14.38
N PRO A 95 -25.20 3.66 15.56
CA PRO A 95 -24.17 2.62 15.69
C PRO A 95 -24.67 1.21 15.31
N SER A 96 -25.97 1.05 15.05
CA SER A 96 -26.61 -0.19 14.59
C SER A 96 -27.33 -0.04 13.24
N GLY A 97 -27.14 1.08 12.56
CA GLY A 97 -27.90 1.45 11.37
C GLY A 97 -27.28 1.00 10.04
N SER A 98 -28.04 1.24 8.97
CA SER A 98 -27.59 1.09 7.59
C SER A 98 -28.30 2.12 6.69
N LEU A 99 -27.56 2.64 5.71
CA LEU A 99 -28.06 3.64 4.76
C LEU A 99 -27.91 3.13 3.32
N THR A 100 -28.97 3.28 2.54
CA THR A 100 -28.97 2.93 1.11
C THR A 100 -28.28 4.03 0.30
N VAL A 101 -27.20 3.67 -0.39
CA VAL A 101 -26.41 4.58 -1.23
C VAL A 101 -26.57 4.18 -2.69
N ARG A 102 -27.09 5.11 -3.49
CA ARG A 102 -27.08 5.01 -4.96
C ARG A 102 -25.75 5.50 -5.49
N TRP A 103 -25.27 4.90 -6.57
CA TRP A 103 -24.03 5.30 -7.24
C TRP A 103 -24.22 5.31 -8.75
N GLU A 104 -23.51 6.21 -9.43
CA GLU A 104 -23.54 6.38 -10.88
C GLU A 104 -22.11 6.61 -11.39
N VAL A 105 -21.79 6.03 -12.54
CA VAL A 105 -20.57 6.27 -13.32
C VAL A 105 -20.99 6.66 -14.74
N ALA A 106 -20.42 7.73 -15.27
CA ALA A 106 -20.80 8.37 -16.53
C ALA A 106 -19.59 8.65 -17.43
N ALA A 107 -19.83 8.66 -18.74
CA ALA A 107 -18.86 9.02 -19.76
C ALA A 107 -18.80 10.55 -20.03
N ASP A 108 -19.39 11.36 -19.16
CA ASP A 108 -19.25 12.82 -19.11
C ASP A 108 -19.54 13.35 -17.69
N GLU A 109 -18.88 14.43 -17.31
CA GLU A 109 -18.98 15.10 -16.01
C GLU A 109 -20.40 15.56 -15.65
N HIS A 110 -21.25 15.76 -16.67
CA HIS A 110 -22.63 16.23 -16.54
C HIS A 110 -23.63 15.08 -16.32
N PHE A 111 -23.15 13.82 -16.26
CA PHE A 111 -23.96 12.60 -16.08
C PHE A 111 -25.06 12.42 -17.14
N ARG A 112 -24.85 12.93 -18.37
CA ARG A 112 -25.78 12.78 -19.50
C ARG A 112 -25.72 11.37 -20.09
N ARG A 113 -24.54 10.74 -20.08
CA ARG A 113 -24.29 9.37 -20.57
C ARG A 113 -23.82 8.47 -19.43
N ILE A 114 -24.78 7.94 -18.68
CA ILE A 114 -24.50 6.94 -17.63
C ILE A 114 -23.96 5.66 -18.28
N ALA A 115 -22.77 5.23 -17.86
CA ALA A 115 -22.12 3.99 -18.27
C ALA A 115 -22.48 2.82 -17.34
N ALA A 116 -22.51 3.08 -16.03
CA ALA A 116 -22.93 2.12 -15.01
C ALA A 116 -23.65 2.83 -13.87
N ARG A 117 -24.55 2.13 -13.17
CA ARG A 117 -25.19 2.63 -11.94
C ARG A 117 -25.70 1.47 -11.10
N GLY A 118 -25.89 1.73 -9.82
CA GLY A 118 -26.43 0.73 -8.91
C GLY A 118 -26.80 1.29 -7.55
N THR A 119 -26.89 0.37 -6.59
CA THR A 119 -27.23 0.69 -5.20
C THR A 119 -26.49 -0.29 -4.29
N THR A 120 -26.02 0.20 -3.16
CA THR A 120 -25.38 -0.59 -2.10
C THR A 120 -25.84 -0.10 -0.73
N ARG A 121 -25.41 -0.76 0.33
CA ARG A 121 -25.70 -0.38 1.72
C ARG A 121 -24.39 -0.01 2.41
N ALA A 122 -24.32 1.21 2.92
CA ALA A 122 -23.37 1.58 3.97
C ALA A 122 -23.90 1.03 5.31
N THR A 123 -23.02 0.48 6.16
CA THR A 123 -23.43 -0.11 7.45
C THR A 123 -22.55 0.40 8.59
N ALA A 124 -23.11 0.51 9.80
CA ALA A 124 -22.35 0.93 10.98
C ALA A 124 -21.13 0.02 11.27
N ALA A 125 -21.22 -1.27 10.96
CA ALA A 125 -20.13 -2.23 11.12
C ALA A 125 -18.89 -1.87 10.28
N GLU A 126 -19.09 -1.28 9.09
CA GLU A 126 -18.04 -0.82 8.17
C GLU A 126 -17.83 0.70 8.26
N SER A 127 -18.19 1.32 9.40
CA SER A 127 -18.17 2.77 9.64
C SER A 127 -18.84 3.60 8.53
N TYR A 128 -19.90 3.05 7.94
CA TYR A 128 -20.61 3.57 6.78
C TYR A 128 -19.72 3.88 5.55
N SER A 129 -18.62 3.15 5.38
CA SER A 129 -17.88 3.13 4.11
C SER A 129 -18.72 2.50 3.00
N VAL A 130 -18.36 2.84 1.76
CA VAL A 130 -18.99 2.37 0.53
C VAL A 130 -17.89 1.99 -0.43
N HIS A 131 -17.79 0.71 -0.75
CA HIS A 131 -16.84 0.17 -1.73
C HIS A 131 -17.64 -0.43 -2.88
N VAL A 132 -17.49 0.12 -4.09
CA VAL A 132 -18.17 -0.38 -5.29
C VAL A 132 -17.13 -0.72 -6.35
N ASP A 133 -17.04 -2.01 -6.67
CA ASP A 133 -16.33 -2.52 -7.83
C ASP A 133 -17.22 -2.34 -9.06
N VAL A 134 -16.93 -1.33 -9.88
CA VAL A 134 -17.70 -1.01 -11.08
C VAL A 134 -17.01 -1.66 -12.27
N ASP A 135 -17.65 -2.68 -12.84
CA ASP A 135 -17.18 -3.44 -14.01
C ASP A 135 -18.02 -3.13 -15.27
N GLY A 136 -17.61 -3.65 -16.43
CA GLY A 136 -18.28 -3.45 -17.72
C GLY A 136 -17.98 -2.11 -18.40
N LEU A 137 -16.94 -1.40 -17.95
CA LEU A 137 -16.47 -0.15 -18.54
C LEU A 137 -15.62 -0.40 -19.80
N GLN A 138 -15.42 0.64 -20.60
CA GLN A 138 -14.51 0.60 -21.76
C GLN A 138 -13.10 1.01 -21.30
N PRO A 139 -12.03 0.40 -21.85
CA PRO A 139 -10.65 0.70 -21.46
C PRO A 139 -10.20 2.09 -21.90
N ASP A 140 -9.09 2.51 -21.30
CA ASP A 140 -8.26 3.66 -21.67
C ASP A 140 -9.03 4.99 -21.80
N ARG A 141 -9.81 5.36 -20.78
CA ARG A 141 -10.56 6.63 -20.80
C ARG A 141 -10.95 7.16 -19.43
N PRO A 142 -11.17 8.49 -19.32
CA PRO A 142 -11.78 9.07 -18.14
C PRO A 142 -13.26 8.67 -18.00
N TYR A 143 -13.68 8.56 -16.75
CA TYR A 143 -15.06 8.41 -16.31
C TYR A 143 -15.30 9.37 -15.13
N TRP A 144 -16.56 9.78 -14.94
CA TRP A 144 -16.99 10.58 -13.80
C TRP A 144 -17.95 9.78 -12.94
N TYR A 145 -17.87 9.90 -11.62
CA TYR A 145 -18.68 9.13 -10.69
C TYR A 145 -19.20 9.97 -9.53
N ARG A 146 -20.34 9.58 -8.98
CA ARG A 146 -20.96 10.22 -7.81
C ARG A 146 -21.80 9.24 -7.02
N PHE A 147 -22.01 9.57 -5.75
CA PHE A 147 -22.89 8.87 -4.83
C PHE A 147 -24.11 9.73 -4.48
N ARG A 148 -25.19 9.07 -4.06
CA ARG A 148 -26.39 9.73 -3.53
C ARG A 148 -26.94 8.96 -2.34
N CYS A 149 -27.03 9.65 -1.20
CA CYS A 149 -27.70 9.16 0.00
C CYS A 149 -28.88 10.09 0.32
N ARG A 150 -30.11 9.55 0.27
CA ARG A 150 -31.36 10.33 0.38
C ARG A 150 -31.40 11.53 -0.59
N SER A 151 -31.40 12.74 -0.05
CA SER A 151 -31.39 14.03 -0.76
C SER A 151 -29.99 14.51 -1.15
N PHE A 152 -28.95 14.05 -0.46
CA PHE A 152 -27.57 14.50 -0.68
C PHE A 152 -26.92 13.76 -1.84
N ILE A 153 -26.11 14.48 -2.61
CA ILE A 153 -25.29 13.98 -3.71
C ILE A 153 -23.86 14.36 -3.36
N SER A 154 -22.92 13.42 -3.52
CA SER A 154 -21.50 13.66 -3.24
C SER A 154 -20.89 14.68 -4.22
N PRO A 155 -19.68 15.19 -3.93
CA PRO A 155 -18.79 15.69 -4.96
C PRO A 155 -18.68 14.70 -6.13
N VAL A 156 -18.46 15.23 -7.34
CA VAL A 156 -18.19 14.42 -8.53
C VAL A 156 -16.70 14.09 -8.54
N GLY A 157 -16.37 12.80 -8.58
CA GLY A 157 -15.01 12.35 -8.84
C GLY A 157 -14.79 12.04 -10.31
N ARG A 158 -13.55 12.17 -10.78
CA ARG A 158 -12.99 11.67 -12.04
C ARG A 158 -12.12 10.46 -11.74
N THR A 159 -12.14 9.48 -12.64
CA THR A 159 -11.32 8.26 -12.58
C THR A 159 -10.98 7.82 -14.01
N ARG A 160 -10.10 6.84 -14.19
CA ARG A 160 -9.73 6.27 -15.50
C ARG A 160 -9.64 4.76 -15.41
N THR A 161 -10.15 4.06 -16.43
CA THR A 161 -9.90 2.63 -16.64
C THR A 161 -8.50 2.42 -17.21
N ALA A 162 -7.84 1.34 -16.81
CA ALA A 162 -6.55 0.99 -17.40
C ALA A 162 -6.69 0.67 -18.91
N PRO A 163 -5.59 0.66 -19.67
CA PRO A 163 -5.62 0.25 -21.08
C PRO A 163 -5.93 -1.24 -21.27
N ALA A 164 -6.34 -1.60 -22.49
CA ALA A 164 -6.53 -3.00 -22.86
C ALA A 164 -5.20 -3.78 -22.74
N PRO A 165 -5.20 -5.06 -22.29
CA PRO A 165 -3.97 -5.80 -21.98
C PRO A 165 -2.90 -5.83 -23.08
N ASP A 166 -3.30 -5.86 -24.35
CA ASP A 166 -2.36 -5.90 -25.50
C ASP A 166 -1.91 -4.53 -26.01
N SER A 167 -2.50 -3.44 -25.53
CA SER A 167 -2.17 -2.07 -25.95
C SER A 167 -0.88 -1.54 -25.29
N THR A 168 -0.31 -0.46 -25.82
CA THR A 168 0.95 0.11 -25.28
C THR A 168 0.92 1.65 -25.25
N PRO A 169 -0.11 2.29 -24.66
CA PRO A 169 -0.17 3.75 -24.56
C PRO A 169 0.88 4.27 -23.54
N PRO A 170 1.24 5.56 -23.60
CA PRO A 170 2.00 6.18 -22.52
C PRO A 170 1.24 6.11 -21.18
N LEU A 171 1.96 6.38 -20.10
CA LEU A 171 1.44 6.45 -18.74
C LEU A 171 2.13 7.62 -18.01
N ARG A 172 1.35 8.49 -17.38
CA ARG A 172 1.86 9.51 -16.46
C ARG A 172 1.31 9.25 -15.06
N PHE A 173 2.13 8.76 -14.13
CA PHE A 173 1.69 8.49 -12.75
C PHE A 173 2.46 9.31 -11.73
N GLY A 174 1.88 9.54 -10.56
CA GLY A 174 2.59 10.09 -9.40
C GLY A 174 2.83 9.03 -8.34
N PHE A 175 3.84 9.21 -7.49
CA PHE A 175 3.99 8.43 -6.26
C PHE A 175 4.45 9.28 -5.08
N ALA A 176 4.00 8.91 -3.87
CA ALA A 176 4.26 9.63 -2.63
C ALA A 176 4.12 8.73 -1.39
N SER A 177 4.65 9.19 -0.25
CA SER A 177 4.46 8.59 1.07
C SER A 177 4.45 9.66 2.18
N CYS A 178 4.25 9.25 3.43
CA CYS A 178 4.63 10.03 4.62
C CYS A 178 3.96 11.41 4.73
N MET A 179 2.68 11.40 5.10
CA MET A 179 1.85 12.59 5.30
C MET A 179 1.52 12.87 6.78
N ASP A 180 2.52 13.09 7.66
CA ASP A 180 2.24 13.47 9.05
C ASP A 180 1.49 14.82 9.10
N TYR A 181 0.21 14.74 9.48
CA TYR A 181 -0.67 15.89 9.70
C TYR A 181 -0.03 16.95 10.60
N ARG A 182 0.77 16.58 11.61
CA ARG A 182 1.33 17.53 12.57
C ARG A 182 2.44 18.39 11.97
N LEU A 183 3.15 17.86 10.97
CA LEU A 183 4.37 18.45 10.43
C LEU A 183 4.12 19.31 9.18
N GLY A 184 2.94 19.22 8.55
CA GLY A 184 2.61 20.09 7.43
C GLY A 184 1.19 19.99 6.89
N TYR A 185 0.90 20.86 5.92
CA TYR A 185 -0.31 20.85 5.11
C TYR A 185 -0.12 19.99 3.86
N PHE A 186 -1.14 19.23 3.47
CA PHE A 186 -1.08 18.28 2.35
C PHE A 186 -1.20 18.93 0.96
N HIS A 187 -0.71 20.16 0.79
CA HIS A 187 -0.81 20.91 -0.45
C HIS A 187 0.05 20.35 -1.60
N ALA A 188 0.95 19.40 -1.33
CA ALA A 188 1.51 18.50 -2.34
C ALA A 188 0.42 17.75 -3.14
N MET A 189 -0.69 17.41 -2.49
CA MET A 189 -1.82 16.72 -3.13
C MET A 189 -2.61 17.68 -4.04
N ARG A 190 -2.71 18.96 -3.68
CA ARG A 190 -3.24 20.00 -4.58
C ARG A 190 -2.36 20.12 -5.82
N ASP A 191 -1.04 20.23 -5.65
CA ASP A 191 -0.10 20.29 -6.78
C ASP A 191 -0.20 19.06 -7.67
N ALA A 192 -0.26 17.85 -7.08
CA ALA A 192 -0.42 16.59 -7.80
C ALA A 192 -1.76 16.50 -8.57
N ALA A 193 -2.85 17.05 -8.02
CA ALA A 193 -4.15 17.10 -8.67
C ALA A 193 -4.14 17.94 -9.97
N GLU A 194 -3.21 18.88 -10.10
CA GLU A 194 -3.06 19.76 -11.26
C GLU A 194 -2.17 19.17 -12.38
N GLN A 195 -1.50 18.03 -12.16
CA GLN A 195 -0.52 17.45 -13.13
C GLN A 195 -1.11 16.51 -14.20
N ASP A 196 -2.44 16.36 -14.26
CA ASP A 196 -3.19 15.39 -15.08
C ASP A 196 -2.62 13.95 -15.05
N LEU A 197 -2.40 13.43 -13.84
CA LEU A 197 -1.93 12.06 -13.63
C LEU A 197 -3.00 11.02 -13.97
N ASP A 198 -2.59 9.91 -14.60
CA ASP A 198 -3.40 8.73 -14.86
C ASP A 198 -3.71 7.92 -13.59
N ALA A 199 -2.79 7.95 -12.61
CA ALA A 199 -2.92 7.31 -11.31
C ALA A 199 -1.95 7.93 -10.27
N MET A 200 -2.30 7.79 -8.99
CA MET A 200 -1.41 8.04 -7.85
C MET A 200 -1.06 6.72 -7.15
N PHE A 201 0.21 6.49 -6.87
CA PHE A 201 0.65 5.42 -5.97
C PHE A 201 0.95 6.01 -4.60
N PHE A 202 0.34 5.47 -3.55
CA PHE A 202 0.65 5.89 -2.18
C PHE A 202 1.31 4.73 -1.43
N LEU A 203 2.54 4.96 -0.99
CA LEU A 203 3.48 3.89 -0.64
C LEU A 203 3.53 3.56 0.86
N GLY A 204 2.78 4.30 1.68
CA GLY A 204 2.66 4.10 3.11
C GLY A 204 2.67 5.42 3.89
N ASP A 205 2.40 5.35 5.19
CA ASP A 205 2.30 6.49 6.09
C ASP A 205 1.24 7.53 5.64
N TYR A 206 0.06 7.04 5.24
CA TYR A 206 -1.12 7.86 4.97
C TYR A 206 -1.65 8.51 6.25
N VAL A 207 -1.46 7.85 7.40
CA VAL A 207 -1.69 8.41 8.73
C VAL A 207 -0.49 8.13 9.62
N TYR A 208 -0.34 8.97 10.63
CA TYR A 208 0.53 8.69 11.78
C TYR A 208 -0.31 8.37 13.00
N GLU A 209 0.18 7.45 13.83
CA GLU A 209 -0.46 6.93 15.03
C GLU A 209 -0.26 7.80 16.26
N PHE A 210 0.82 8.59 16.30
CA PHE A 210 1.16 9.45 17.43
C PHE A 210 0.04 10.43 17.81
N ALA A 211 0.03 10.90 19.06
CA ALA A 211 -0.91 11.95 19.48
C ALA A 211 -0.77 13.24 18.64
N ILE A 212 -1.90 13.88 18.32
CA ILE A 212 -1.94 15.19 17.65
C ILE A 212 -1.54 16.26 18.67
N GLN A 213 -0.39 16.89 18.44
CA GLN A 213 0.14 17.95 19.28
C GLN A 213 0.87 18.98 18.42
N GLN A 214 1.03 20.20 18.92
CA GLN A 214 1.77 21.24 18.22
C GLN A 214 3.26 20.86 18.17
N MET A 215 3.79 20.71 16.95
CA MET A 215 5.21 20.46 16.72
C MET A 215 5.98 21.78 16.61
N PRO A 216 7.28 21.83 16.99
CA PRO A 216 8.10 23.05 16.90
C PRO A 216 8.27 23.56 15.46
N THR A 217 8.34 22.63 14.50
CA THR A 217 8.35 22.85 13.06
C THR A 217 7.21 22.03 12.48
N GLY A 218 6.08 22.68 12.20
CA GLY A 218 4.88 21.99 11.73
C GLY A 218 3.72 22.95 11.52
N ARG A 219 2.58 22.44 11.03
CA ARG A 219 1.37 23.25 10.85
C ARG A 219 0.82 23.74 12.21
N PRO A 220 0.09 24.86 12.25
CA PRO A 220 -0.78 25.18 13.38
C PRO A 220 -1.83 24.09 13.58
N ILE A 221 -1.91 23.55 14.80
CA ILE A 221 -2.97 22.62 15.21
C ILE A 221 -4.19 23.42 15.72
N PRO A 222 -5.42 23.18 15.20
CA PRO A 222 -6.61 23.90 15.68
C PRO A 222 -6.88 23.60 17.16
N SER A 223 -7.15 24.64 17.96
CA SER A 223 -7.40 24.52 19.41
C SER A 223 -8.78 23.95 19.77
N ASP A 224 -9.63 23.74 18.77
CA ASP A 224 -11.01 23.25 18.86
C ASP A 224 -11.19 21.82 18.31
N LEU A 225 -10.09 21.12 18.00
CA LEU A 225 -10.15 19.68 17.68
C LEU A 225 -10.81 18.89 18.82
N PRO A 226 -11.77 17.99 18.53
CA PRO A 226 -12.39 17.15 19.57
C PRO A 226 -11.35 16.31 20.30
N ALA A 227 -11.48 16.21 21.62
CA ALA A 227 -10.50 15.57 22.49
C ALA A 227 -10.28 14.08 22.17
N GLU A 228 -11.24 13.43 21.51
CA GLU A 228 -11.19 12.05 21.04
C GLU A 228 -10.27 11.85 19.81
N THR A 229 -9.98 12.92 19.06
CA THR A 229 -9.10 12.88 17.86
C THR A 229 -7.62 13.02 18.18
N VAL A 230 -7.32 13.52 19.39
CA VAL A 230 -5.99 13.91 19.86
C VAL A 230 -5.09 12.74 20.31
N PRO A 231 -5.58 11.67 20.98
CA PRO A 231 -4.73 10.61 21.51
C PRO A 231 -3.90 9.85 20.46
N MET A 232 -2.93 9.10 20.96
CA MET A 232 -2.29 8.03 20.20
C MET A 232 -3.33 6.98 19.79
N LEU A 233 -3.16 6.37 18.62
CA LEU A 233 -4.11 5.41 18.07
C LEU A 233 -3.85 4.01 18.61
N GLU A 234 -4.83 3.46 19.31
CA GLU A 234 -4.82 2.08 19.84
C GLU A 234 -6.10 1.35 19.42
N THR A 235 -7.25 2.04 19.46
CA THR A 235 -8.58 1.48 19.16
C THR A 235 -9.06 1.79 17.74
N LEU A 236 -9.97 0.94 17.24
CA LEU A 236 -10.60 1.11 15.92
C LEU A 236 -11.28 2.48 15.77
N GLU A 237 -11.92 2.97 16.83
CA GLU A 237 -12.54 4.29 16.89
C GLU A 237 -11.51 5.42 16.72
N GLN A 238 -10.35 5.32 17.37
CA GLN A 238 -9.27 6.31 17.23
C GLN A 238 -8.71 6.32 15.80
N TYR A 239 -8.41 5.16 15.20
CA TYR A 239 -7.98 5.12 13.80
C TYR A 239 -9.04 5.70 12.85
N ARG A 240 -10.32 5.35 13.03
CA ARG A 240 -11.44 5.90 12.24
C ARG A 240 -11.56 7.42 12.34
N LEU A 241 -11.23 8.01 13.49
CA LEU A 241 -11.16 9.45 13.73
C LEU A 241 -9.93 10.07 13.06
N ARG A 242 -8.76 9.42 13.12
CA ARG A 242 -7.53 9.91 12.45
C ARG A 242 -7.69 9.97 10.93
N TYR A 243 -8.26 8.93 10.32
CA TYR A 243 -8.59 8.95 8.89
C TYR A 243 -9.64 10.02 8.56
N GLY A 244 -10.61 10.26 9.45
CA GLY A 244 -11.54 11.38 9.34
C GLY A 244 -10.82 12.73 9.30
N LEU A 245 -9.87 12.95 10.22
CA LEU A 245 -9.05 14.17 10.27
C LEU A 245 -8.19 14.37 9.01
N HIS A 246 -7.55 13.32 8.50
CA HIS A 246 -6.74 13.43 7.28
C HIS A 246 -7.62 13.70 6.06
N LYS A 247 -8.73 12.96 5.89
CA LYS A 247 -9.65 13.12 4.75
C LYS A 247 -10.51 14.38 4.81
N LEU A 248 -10.46 15.17 5.87
CA LEU A 248 -11.02 16.53 5.88
C LEU A 248 -10.12 17.56 5.20
N ASP A 249 -8.84 17.27 4.92
CA ASP A 249 -7.97 18.23 4.26
C ASP A 249 -8.39 18.42 2.79
N PRO A 250 -8.72 19.66 2.34
CA PRO A 250 -9.26 19.89 1.01
C PRO A 250 -8.25 19.61 -0.11
N ASP A 251 -6.95 19.77 0.15
CA ASP A 251 -5.90 19.49 -0.82
C ASP A 251 -5.80 17.97 -1.08
N LEU A 252 -5.98 17.15 -0.03
CA LEU A 252 -6.04 15.68 -0.14
C LEU A 252 -7.33 15.22 -0.82
N GLN A 253 -8.48 15.84 -0.52
CA GLN A 253 -9.73 15.56 -1.25
C GLN A 253 -9.61 15.87 -2.75
N ALA A 254 -9.00 17.00 -3.11
CA ALA A 254 -8.81 17.38 -4.52
C ALA A 254 -8.08 16.28 -5.32
N ALA A 255 -7.00 15.71 -4.76
CA ALA A 255 -6.27 14.61 -5.41
C ALA A 255 -7.08 13.30 -5.50
N HIS A 256 -7.83 12.92 -4.47
CA HIS A 256 -8.74 11.76 -4.53
C HIS A 256 -9.91 11.95 -5.51
N HIS A 257 -10.32 13.21 -5.73
CA HIS A 257 -11.39 13.55 -6.66
C HIS A 257 -10.98 13.46 -8.14
N VAL A 258 -9.70 13.55 -8.51
CA VAL A 258 -9.32 13.70 -9.94
C VAL A 258 -8.65 12.49 -10.60
N MET A 259 -8.21 11.50 -9.84
CA MET A 259 -7.47 10.33 -10.37
C MET A 259 -7.73 9.05 -9.54
N PRO A 260 -7.52 7.84 -10.10
CA PRO A 260 -7.52 6.61 -9.33
C PRO A 260 -6.23 6.45 -8.51
N TRP A 261 -6.35 5.93 -7.29
CA TRP A 261 -5.23 5.66 -6.40
C TRP A 261 -4.93 4.15 -6.29
N VAL A 262 -3.65 3.81 -6.16
CA VAL A 262 -3.15 2.47 -5.86
C VAL A 262 -2.34 2.57 -4.58
N LEU A 263 -2.90 2.06 -3.47
CA LEU A 263 -2.30 2.24 -2.15
C LEU A 263 -1.72 0.93 -1.60
N THR A 264 -0.65 1.08 -0.82
CA THR A 264 -0.21 0.13 0.20
C THR A 264 0.00 0.87 1.52
N TRP A 265 0.29 0.15 2.60
CA TRP A 265 0.64 0.72 3.91
C TRP A 265 2.14 0.61 4.17
N ASP A 266 2.64 1.37 5.13
CA ASP A 266 3.89 1.07 5.81
C ASP A 266 3.64 0.94 7.33
N ASP A 267 4.54 1.37 8.21
CA ASP A 267 4.39 1.16 9.66
C ASP A 267 3.36 2.07 10.32
N HIS A 268 3.34 3.36 10.01
CA HIS A 268 2.55 4.32 10.79
C HIS A 268 1.03 4.21 10.58
N GLU A 269 0.58 3.42 9.60
CA GLU A 269 -0.79 2.90 9.54
C GLU A 269 -1.19 2.13 10.82
N VAL A 270 -0.23 1.53 11.53
CA VAL A 270 -0.37 0.81 12.80
C VAL A 270 0.41 1.52 13.92
N ALA A 271 1.74 1.46 13.86
CA ALA A 271 2.70 2.00 14.84
C ALA A 271 4.13 1.98 14.29
N ASP A 272 4.93 3.00 14.63
CA ASP A 272 6.38 3.13 14.40
C ASP A 272 7.11 1.76 14.50
N ASN A 273 7.73 1.33 13.39
CA ASN A 273 8.43 0.05 13.19
C ASN A 273 7.69 -1.20 13.77
N TYR A 274 6.44 -1.48 13.35
CA TYR A 274 5.62 -2.61 13.87
C TYR A 274 6.06 -4.05 13.49
N GLU A 275 7.24 -4.41 13.95
CA GLU A 275 7.73 -5.79 14.13
C GLU A 275 8.65 -5.88 15.36
N THR A 276 9.09 -4.72 15.85
CA THR A 276 9.74 -4.50 17.14
C THR A 276 8.74 -4.62 18.30
N LEU A 277 7.49 -4.19 18.08
CA LEU A 277 6.35 -4.68 18.84
C LEU A 277 6.20 -6.16 18.53
N ALA A 278 6.27 -6.99 19.58
CA ALA A 278 6.09 -8.44 19.47
C ALA A 278 4.74 -8.81 18.82
N ARG A 279 4.51 -10.10 18.60
CA ARG A 279 3.24 -10.67 18.08
C ARG A 279 2.03 -10.49 19.02
N ASP A 280 2.08 -9.50 19.90
CA ASP A 280 1.29 -9.36 21.12
C ASP A 280 0.24 -8.23 21.03
N ASP A 281 0.37 -7.25 20.12
CA ASP A 281 -0.67 -6.24 19.86
C ASP A 281 -1.38 -6.45 18.50
N LEU A 282 -1.89 -7.68 18.34
CA LEU A 282 -2.71 -8.05 17.19
C LEU A 282 -4.07 -7.33 17.18
N ASP A 283 -4.58 -6.91 18.34
CA ASP A 283 -5.83 -6.17 18.44
C ASP A 283 -5.71 -4.77 17.84
N ARG A 284 -4.62 -4.04 18.12
CA ARG A 284 -4.31 -2.77 17.44
C ARG A 284 -4.04 -2.95 15.96
N ARG A 285 -3.31 -3.99 15.55
CA ARG A 285 -3.10 -4.28 14.11
C ARG A 285 -4.41 -4.58 13.39
N ALA A 286 -5.33 -5.31 14.03
CA ALA A 286 -6.66 -5.56 13.51
C ALA A 286 -7.50 -4.27 13.39
N ALA A 287 -7.45 -3.40 14.41
CA ALA A 287 -8.09 -2.09 14.40
C ALA A 287 -7.55 -1.18 13.27
N ALA A 288 -6.22 -1.10 13.15
CA ALA A 288 -5.50 -0.34 12.14
C ALA A 288 -5.85 -0.79 10.72
N TYR A 289 -5.65 -2.08 10.41
CA TYR A 289 -5.96 -2.64 9.08
C TYR A 289 -7.44 -2.48 8.71
N ARG A 290 -8.34 -2.66 9.69
CA ARG A 290 -9.78 -2.45 9.50
C ARG A 290 -10.09 -1.00 9.14
N ALA A 291 -9.53 -0.04 9.87
CA ALA A 291 -9.71 1.37 9.60
C ALA A 291 -9.07 1.81 8.27
N TYR A 292 -7.90 1.27 7.92
CA TYR A 292 -7.26 1.49 6.63
C TYR A 292 -8.17 1.03 5.49
N TRP A 293 -8.66 -0.21 5.53
CA TRP A 293 -9.61 -0.68 4.50
C TRP A 293 -10.86 0.18 4.44
N GLU A 294 -11.52 0.49 5.57
CA GLU A 294 -12.73 1.33 5.59
C GLU A 294 -12.52 2.74 4.99
N ASN A 295 -11.28 3.24 4.95
CA ASN A 295 -10.95 4.57 4.47
C ASN A 295 -10.16 4.59 3.14
N MET A 296 -9.86 3.45 2.51
CA MET A 296 -9.14 3.42 1.23
C MET A 296 -9.96 2.81 0.08
N PRO A 297 -9.77 3.26 -1.17
CA PRO A 297 -10.38 2.67 -2.34
C PRO A 297 -9.74 1.31 -2.69
N LEU A 298 -9.96 0.31 -1.83
CA LEU A 298 -9.48 -1.07 -1.96
C LEU A 298 -10.64 -2.04 -2.24
N ARG A 299 -10.36 -3.07 -3.04
CA ARG A 299 -11.35 -4.13 -3.33
C ARG A 299 -11.53 -5.07 -2.13
N LYS A 300 -12.48 -6.01 -2.27
CA LYS A 300 -12.82 -6.99 -1.23
C LYS A 300 -11.72 -8.00 -0.88
N PRO A 301 -10.83 -8.44 -1.78
CA PRO A 301 -9.71 -9.32 -1.42
C PRO A 301 -8.75 -8.72 -0.37
N GLN A 302 -8.72 -7.38 -0.26
CA GLN A 302 -7.92 -6.61 0.70
C GLN A 302 -8.65 -6.38 2.04
N LEU A 303 -9.91 -6.82 2.19
CA LEU A 303 -10.65 -6.70 3.45
C LEU A 303 -9.95 -7.58 4.53
N PRO A 304 -9.46 -7.01 5.64
CA PRO A 304 -8.77 -7.78 6.67
C PRO A 304 -9.69 -8.77 7.40
N GLN A 305 -9.08 -9.84 7.88
CA GLN A 305 -9.65 -10.84 8.78
C GLN A 305 -8.89 -10.79 10.11
N GLY A 306 -9.40 -9.99 11.06
CA GLY A 306 -8.65 -9.68 12.28
C GLY A 306 -7.37 -8.91 11.94
N SER A 307 -6.24 -9.37 12.47
CA SER A 307 -4.92 -8.77 12.28
C SER A 307 -4.25 -9.09 10.94
N ASP A 308 -4.90 -9.79 10.02
CA ASP A 308 -4.31 -10.21 8.74
C ASP A 308 -5.10 -9.67 7.54
N ALA A 309 -4.40 -9.12 6.56
CA ALA A 309 -4.94 -8.92 5.22
C ALA A 309 -4.00 -9.48 4.15
N ARG A 310 -4.35 -9.21 2.89
CA ARG A 310 -3.50 -9.39 1.72
C ARG A 310 -3.53 -8.11 0.88
N ILE A 311 -2.71 -7.12 1.26
CA ILE A 311 -2.62 -5.85 0.54
C ILE A 311 -1.80 -5.97 -0.76
N TYR A 312 -0.78 -6.84 -0.77
CA TYR A 312 0.09 -7.04 -1.92
C TYR A 312 -0.65 -7.63 -3.13
N ARG A 313 -0.37 -7.08 -4.32
CA ARG A 313 -1.13 -7.36 -5.56
C ARG A 313 -0.44 -6.79 -6.78
N ARG A 314 -0.92 -7.22 -7.96
CA ARG A 314 -0.47 -6.67 -9.25
C ARG A 314 -1.52 -5.76 -9.89
N ILE A 315 -1.06 -4.64 -10.43
CA ILE A 315 -1.79 -3.76 -11.34
C ILE A 315 -1.06 -3.76 -12.71
N GLY A 316 -1.79 -3.63 -13.81
CA GLY A 316 -1.22 -3.63 -15.15
C GLY A 316 -1.78 -2.49 -16.01
N TRP A 317 -0.91 -1.87 -16.81
CA TRP A 317 -1.22 -0.77 -17.71
C TRP A 317 -0.93 -1.17 -19.18
N GLY A 318 -1.82 -2.00 -19.73
CA GLY A 318 -1.58 -2.69 -20.99
C GLY A 318 -0.26 -3.46 -20.96
N ARG A 319 0.54 -3.32 -22.03
CA ARG A 319 1.92 -3.79 -22.15
C ARG A 319 2.95 -2.71 -21.81
N THR A 320 2.53 -1.54 -21.37
CA THR A 320 3.45 -0.45 -21.00
C THR A 320 4.09 -0.74 -19.65
N ALA A 321 3.28 -0.97 -18.62
CA ALA A 321 3.79 -1.17 -17.27
C ALA A 321 3.07 -2.32 -16.53
N GLN A 322 3.85 -3.06 -15.75
CA GLN A 322 3.38 -3.89 -14.64
C GLN A 322 3.78 -3.20 -13.33
N PHE A 323 2.88 -3.17 -12.35
CA PHE A 323 3.16 -2.72 -10.99
C PHE A 323 2.90 -3.85 -10.01
N ASP A 324 3.97 -4.32 -9.37
CA ASP A 324 3.92 -5.26 -8.26
C ASP A 324 3.92 -4.46 -6.95
N VAL A 325 2.72 -4.29 -6.39
CA VAL A 325 2.49 -3.57 -5.13
C VAL A 325 2.78 -4.53 -3.98
N LEU A 326 3.76 -4.19 -3.14
CA LEU A 326 4.25 -5.05 -2.06
C LEU A 326 3.73 -4.64 -0.67
N ASP A 327 4.14 -5.45 0.30
CA ASP A 327 3.89 -5.34 1.73
C ASP A 327 5.19 -5.76 2.40
N THR A 328 5.98 -4.78 2.84
CA THR A 328 7.24 -5.03 3.53
C THR A 328 7.10 -4.91 5.05
N ARG A 329 5.88 -4.92 5.60
CA ARG A 329 5.63 -4.84 7.06
C ARG A 329 4.91 -6.08 7.59
N GLN A 330 3.78 -6.53 7.02
CA GLN A 330 2.95 -7.60 7.64
C GLN A 330 3.70 -8.94 7.84
N TYR A 331 4.66 -9.24 6.97
CA TYR A 331 5.31 -10.57 6.89
C TYR A 331 6.83 -10.55 7.13
N ARG A 332 7.43 -9.39 7.45
CA ARG A 332 8.87 -9.31 7.71
C ARG A 332 9.26 -9.92 9.05
N ASP A 333 10.49 -10.40 9.14
CA ASP A 333 11.11 -10.69 10.44
C ASP A 333 11.36 -9.37 11.20
N PRO A 334 11.57 -9.41 12.54
CA PRO A 334 11.97 -8.24 13.29
C PRO A 334 13.28 -7.61 12.78
N GLU A 335 13.41 -6.29 12.97
CA GLU A 335 14.63 -5.52 12.68
C GLU A 335 15.86 -6.04 13.44
N THR A 336 17.06 -5.68 12.97
CA THR A 336 18.30 -6.07 13.68
C THR A 336 18.40 -5.36 15.03
N LYS A 337 18.86 -6.09 16.06
CA LYS A 337 18.99 -5.61 17.44
C LYS A 337 19.96 -4.44 17.62
N THR A 338 20.85 -4.21 16.65
CA THR A 338 21.81 -3.11 16.64
C THR A 338 21.40 -2.10 15.58
N SER A 339 21.22 -0.84 15.98
CA SER A 339 20.96 0.29 15.09
C SER A 339 22.02 1.39 15.30
N PRO A 340 22.72 1.85 14.24
CA PRO A 340 22.67 1.31 12.87
C PRO A 340 23.33 -0.08 12.79
N ALA A 341 22.89 -0.90 11.84
CA ALA A 341 23.36 -2.27 11.69
C ALA A 341 24.80 -2.33 11.15
N PRO A 342 25.73 -3.08 11.76
CA PRO A 342 27.07 -3.27 11.18
C PRO A 342 27.01 -4.17 9.93
N ASP A 343 28.00 -4.08 9.04
CA ASP A 343 28.04 -4.92 7.82
C ASP A 343 28.42 -6.40 8.06
N VAL A 344 27.90 -7.01 9.13
CA VAL A 344 28.12 -8.40 9.53
C VAL A 344 26.94 -8.90 10.37
N GLY A 345 26.92 -10.19 10.70
CA GLY A 345 25.99 -10.74 11.71
C GLY A 345 24.54 -10.75 11.24
N GLU A 346 23.63 -10.26 12.10
CA GLU A 346 22.17 -10.44 11.96
C GLU A 346 21.59 -9.89 10.65
N ARG A 347 22.17 -8.83 10.05
CA ARG A 347 21.72 -8.33 8.73
C ARG A 347 22.00 -9.33 7.59
N ARG A 348 23.03 -10.17 7.74
CA ARG A 348 23.47 -11.18 6.77
C ARG A 348 22.95 -12.59 7.08
N ASP A 349 21.98 -12.74 7.98
CA ASP A 349 21.36 -14.04 8.27
C ASP A 349 20.56 -14.53 7.04
N PRO A 350 20.90 -15.68 6.43
CA PRO A 350 20.21 -16.20 5.25
C PRO A 350 18.73 -16.52 5.49
N GLY A 351 18.34 -16.75 6.75
CA GLY A 351 16.97 -17.07 7.12
C GLY A 351 16.01 -15.87 7.15
N ARG A 352 16.52 -14.63 7.17
CA ARG A 352 15.67 -13.44 7.33
C ARG A 352 14.96 -13.03 6.04
N THR A 353 13.77 -12.48 6.17
CA THR A 353 12.90 -12.04 5.05
C THR A 353 12.19 -10.71 5.32
N VAL A 354 12.00 -9.94 4.24
CA VAL A 354 11.13 -8.75 4.22
C VAL A 354 9.69 -9.09 3.80
N LEU A 355 9.53 -10.02 2.83
CA LEU A 355 8.24 -10.29 2.19
C LEU A 355 7.55 -11.55 2.73
N GLY A 356 8.27 -12.43 3.42
CA GLY A 356 7.76 -13.73 3.80
C GLY A 356 7.67 -14.73 2.64
N ALA A 357 7.70 -16.02 2.96
CA ALA A 357 7.82 -17.09 1.97
C ALA A 357 6.61 -17.28 1.03
N GLU A 358 5.45 -16.67 1.30
CA GLU A 358 4.32 -16.68 0.36
C GLU A 358 4.47 -15.58 -0.70
N GLN A 359 4.83 -14.37 -0.30
CA GLN A 359 4.96 -13.23 -1.20
C GLN A 359 6.25 -13.29 -2.03
N GLU A 360 7.38 -13.76 -1.47
CA GLU A 360 8.59 -14.04 -2.26
C GLU A 360 8.28 -15.02 -3.40
N ARG A 361 7.52 -16.08 -3.12
CA ARG A 361 7.10 -17.08 -4.11
C ARG A 361 6.12 -16.50 -5.13
N TRP A 362 5.11 -15.74 -4.67
CA TRP A 362 4.15 -15.07 -5.55
C TRP A 362 4.88 -14.13 -6.53
N LEU A 363 5.86 -13.37 -6.07
CA LEU A 363 6.66 -12.49 -6.92
C LEU A 363 7.52 -13.31 -7.90
N ALA A 364 8.19 -14.36 -7.43
CA ALA A 364 9.02 -15.22 -8.27
C ALA A 364 8.24 -15.98 -9.36
N GLU A 365 7.01 -16.40 -9.09
CA GLU A 365 6.12 -17.05 -10.06
C GLU A 365 5.58 -16.08 -11.14
N SER A 366 5.68 -14.77 -10.92
CA SER A 366 4.89 -13.79 -11.65
C SER A 366 5.69 -12.61 -12.23
N LEU A 367 6.85 -12.26 -11.69
CA LEU A 367 7.76 -11.28 -12.32
C LEU A 367 8.21 -11.81 -13.69
N GLY A 368 8.14 -10.96 -14.73
CA GLY A 368 8.45 -11.39 -16.10
C GLY A 368 7.48 -12.41 -16.72
N SER A 369 6.37 -12.75 -16.05
CA SER A 369 5.40 -13.73 -16.58
C SER A 369 4.55 -13.17 -17.73
N HIS A 370 4.48 -11.83 -17.86
CA HIS A 370 3.79 -11.13 -18.94
C HIS A 370 4.73 -10.09 -19.59
N PRO A 371 4.82 -10.03 -20.93
CA PRO A 371 5.80 -9.19 -21.63
C PRO A 371 5.36 -7.71 -21.72
N VAL A 372 5.73 -6.95 -20.68
CA VAL A 372 5.58 -5.47 -20.57
C VAL A 372 6.87 -4.72 -20.93
N ARG A 373 6.83 -3.38 -21.07
CA ARG A 373 8.02 -2.54 -21.21
C ARG A 373 8.70 -2.28 -19.86
N TRP A 374 7.93 -1.93 -18.84
CA TRP A 374 8.44 -1.53 -17.52
C TRP A 374 7.87 -2.43 -16.41
N ASN A 375 8.73 -2.94 -15.54
CA ASN A 375 8.31 -3.67 -14.34
C ASN A 375 8.64 -2.77 -13.14
N PHE A 376 7.60 -2.21 -12.55
CA PHE A 376 7.69 -1.43 -11.33
C PHE A 376 7.38 -2.31 -10.12
N VAL A 377 8.16 -2.14 -9.07
CA VAL A 377 7.82 -2.61 -7.73
C VAL A 377 7.43 -1.39 -6.90
N ALA A 378 6.17 -1.33 -6.46
CA ALA A 378 5.65 -0.25 -5.63
C ALA A 378 5.62 -0.73 -4.17
N GLN A 379 6.53 -0.24 -3.36
CA GLN A 379 6.82 -0.74 -2.02
C GLN A 379 7.24 0.40 -1.08
N GLN A 380 7.59 0.06 0.15
CA GLN A 380 7.62 1.02 1.24
C GLN A 380 9.02 1.59 1.53
N ILE A 381 10.06 0.74 1.49
CA ILE A 381 11.36 1.01 2.11
C ILE A 381 12.50 1.05 1.10
N LEU A 382 13.53 1.87 1.33
CA LEU A 382 14.70 1.96 0.45
C LEU A 382 15.27 0.56 0.13
N MET A 383 15.33 0.22 -1.16
CA MET A 383 15.79 -1.08 -1.67
C MET A 383 17.28 -1.07 -2.03
N ALA A 384 17.79 0.06 -2.52
CA ALA A 384 19.19 0.25 -2.82
C ALA A 384 20.06 0.21 -1.57
N ARG A 385 21.27 -0.34 -1.73
CA ARG A 385 22.31 -0.39 -0.70
C ARG A 385 22.75 1.01 -0.30
N LEU A 386 22.62 1.36 0.98
CA LEU A 386 22.95 2.68 1.50
C LEU A 386 23.84 2.59 2.76
N ASN A 387 25.12 2.89 2.61
CA ASN A 387 26.00 3.18 3.74
C ASN A 387 25.52 4.45 4.46
N THR A 388 25.13 4.28 5.72
CA THR A 388 24.59 5.31 6.60
C THR A 388 25.58 5.83 7.64
N ALA A 389 26.86 5.42 7.58
CA ALA A 389 27.94 5.91 8.43
C ALA A 389 28.02 7.46 8.45
N ALA A 390 28.60 8.06 9.49
CA ALA A 390 28.61 9.52 9.59
C ALA A 390 29.70 10.20 8.74
N SER A 391 30.73 9.45 8.31
CA SER A 391 31.80 9.92 7.43
C SER A 391 32.56 8.74 6.80
N VAL A 392 33.42 9.01 5.80
CA VAL A 392 34.21 7.99 5.06
C VAL A 392 35.23 7.25 5.92
N GLU A 393 35.63 7.83 7.07
CA GLU A 393 36.58 7.22 8.00
C GLU A 393 35.90 6.25 8.98
N GLN A 394 34.56 6.20 9.02
CA GLN A 394 33.81 5.31 9.90
C GLN A 394 33.47 3.98 9.21
N PRO A 395 33.34 2.87 9.98
CA PRO A 395 32.89 1.60 9.43
C PRO A 395 31.52 1.70 8.75
N THR A 396 31.36 0.99 7.63
CA THR A 396 30.09 0.85 6.92
C THR A 396 28.99 0.35 7.86
N THR A 397 27.88 1.09 7.90
CA THR A 397 26.71 0.77 8.73
C THR A 397 25.42 1.04 7.96
N PHE A 398 24.35 0.32 8.29
CA PHE A 398 23.11 0.27 7.51
C PHE A 398 21.87 0.58 8.36
N SER A 399 20.78 0.97 7.71
CA SER A 399 19.48 1.09 8.40
C SER A 399 18.92 -0.31 8.69
N PRO A 400 18.43 -0.58 9.92
CA PRO A 400 17.88 -1.89 10.28
C PRO A 400 16.49 -2.15 9.69
N GLY A 401 15.76 -1.09 9.33
CA GLY A 401 14.38 -1.14 8.81
C GLY A 401 14.23 -1.09 7.29
N THR A 402 15.30 -0.79 6.56
CA THR A 402 15.31 -0.85 5.08
C THR A 402 15.74 -2.23 4.59
N TRP A 403 15.77 -2.46 3.28
CA TRP A 403 16.21 -3.75 2.72
C TRP A 403 17.64 -4.15 3.13
N ASP A 404 18.52 -3.18 3.42
CA ASP A 404 19.86 -3.45 3.96
C ASP A 404 19.85 -4.10 5.35
N GLY A 405 18.77 -3.93 6.13
CA GLY A 405 18.55 -4.66 7.37
C GLY A 405 18.36 -6.15 7.15
N TYR A 406 18.06 -6.58 5.93
CA TYR A 406 17.65 -7.94 5.53
C TYR A 406 18.42 -8.39 4.28
N GLN A 407 19.75 -8.25 4.28
CA GLN A 407 20.63 -8.40 3.11
C GLN A 407 20.39 -9.71 2.33
N ALA A 408 20.14 -10.83 2.99
CA ALA A 408 19.85 -12.08 2.29
C ALA A 408 18.49 -12.07 1.55
N SER A 409 17.49 -11.35 2.06
CA SER A 409 16.20 -11.13 1.39
C SER A 409 16.34 -10.16 0.21
N GLN A 410 17.13 -9.10 0.37
CA GLN A 410 17.53 -8.17 -0.68
C GLN A 410 18.25 -8.91 -1.81
N GLN A 411 19.22 -9.78 -1.49
CA GLN A 411 19.91 -10.57 -2.50
C GLN A 411 18.97 -11.53 -3.25
N ARG A 412 18.05 -12.22 -2.56
CA ARG A 412 17.04 -13.07 -3.25
C ARG A 412 16.16 -12.27 -4.22
N MET A 413 15.86 -11.01 -3.90
CA MET A 413 15.14 -10.11 -4.80
C MET A 413 16.00 -9.71 -6.00
N PHE A 414 17.28 -9.39 -5.79
CA PHE A 414 18.22 -9.01 -6.85
C PHE A 414 18.51 -10.19 -7.79
N ASP A 415 18.75 -11.39 -7.25
CA ASP A 415 18.91 -12.65 -8.01
C ASP A 415 17.69 -12.92 -8.90
N LEU A 416 16.47 -12.71 -8.37
CA LEU A 416 15.22 -12.89 -9.11
C LEU A 416 15.09 -11.89 -10.26
N VAL A 417 15.47 -10.63 -10.06
CA VAL A 417 15.45 -9.60 -11.11
C VAL A 417 16.49 -9.91 -12.18
N ALA A 418 17.75 -10.14 -11.78
CA ALA A 418 18.86 -10.49 -12.68
C ALA A 418 18.53 -11.69 -13.56
N ALA A 419 18.08 -12.80 -12.97
CA ALA A 419 17.71 -14.01 -13.71
C ALA A 419 16.57 -13.79 -14.73
N ASN A 420 15.66 -12.83 -14.48
CA ASN A 420 14.60 -12.49 -15.43
C ASN A 420 15.04 -11.48 -16.50
N LEU A 421 16.03 -10.62 -16.23
CA LEU A 421 16.69 -9.78 -17.23
C LEU A 421 17.49 -10.64 -18.22
N ASP A 422 18.34 -11.54 -17.71
CA ASP A 422 19.14 -12.47 -18.50
C ASP A 422 18.27 -13.38 -19.39
N ALA A 423 17.14 -13.84 -18.85
CA ALA A 423 16.16 -14.63 -19.59
C ALA A 423 15.31 -13.80 -20.59
N GLY A 424 15.50 -12.47 -20.65
CA GLY A 424 14.74 -11.55 -21.50
C GLY A 424 13.25 -11.44 -21.16
N ARG A 425 12.86 -11.81 -19.94
CA ARG A 425 11.48 -11.81 -19.42
C ARG A 425 11.12 -10.47 -18.78
N VAL A 426 12.05 -9.89 -18.05
CA VAL A 426 12.03 -8.49 -17.61
C VAL A 426 12.85 -7.68 -18.63
N ARG A 427 12.42 -6.45 -18.91
CA ARG A 427 13.08 -5.55 -19.88
C ARG A 427 13.71 -4.33 -19.21
N ASN A 428 12.98 -3.75 -18.26
CA ASN A 428 13.40 -2.71 -17.35
C ASN A 428 12.81 -3.02 -15.96
N PHE A 429 13.54 -2.68 -14.90
CA PHE A 429 13.13 -2.85 -13.51
C PHE A 429 13.33 -1.55 -12.73
N CYS A 430 12.29 -1.13 -12.00
CA CYS A 430 12.32 0.09 -11.18
C CYS A 430 11.62 -0.18 -9.83
N SER A 431 12.28 0.11 -8.73
CA SER A 431 11.69 0.15 -7.39
C SER A 431 11.22 1.57 -7.06
N LEU A 432 10.04 1.68 -6.46
CA LEU A 432 9.43 2.90 -5.95
C LEU A 432 9.22 2.72 -4.45
N GLY A 433 9.77 3.62 -3.64
CA GLY A 433 9.80 3.55 -2.17
C GLY A 433 9.32 4.83 -1.47
N GLY A 434 9.21 4.77 -0.14
CA GLY A 434 8.87 5.85 0.79
C GLY A 434 9.76 5.79 2.04
N ASP A 435 9.16 5.74 3.23
CA ASP A 435 9.77 5.54 4.57
C ASP A 435 10.80 6.62 5.01
N VAL A 436 11.88 6.79 4.26
CA VAL A 436 13.13 7.44 4.71
C VAL A 436 13.10 8.98 4.78
N HIS A 437 11.93 9.59 4.55
CA HIS A 437 11.67 11.04 4.49
C HIS A 437 12.73 11.82 3.70
N CYS A 438 13.12 11.28 2.55
CA CYS A 438 14.19 11.80 1.71
C CYS A 438 14.00 11.25 0.30
N SER A 439 14.09 12.12 -0.72
CA SER A 439 14.24 11.67 -2.09
C SER A 439 15.65 11.10 -2.27
N TYR A 440 15.77 9.79 -2.42
CA TYR A 440 16.98 9.13 -2.89
C TYR A 440 16.72 8.56 -4.27
N VAL A 441 17.69 8.71 -5.17
CA VAL A 441 17.62 8.17 -6.53
C VAL A 441 18.90 7.39 -6.76
N SER A 442 18.78 6.07 -6.90
CA SER A 442 19.90 5.14 -6.90
C SER A 442 19.84 4.14 -8.05
N ASP A 443 20.99 3.73 -8.56
CA ASP A 443 21.08 2.48 -9.32
C ASP A 443 21.00 1.26 -8.38
N LEU A 444 20.45 0.16 -8.88
CA LEU A 444 20.44 -1.14 -8.22
C LEU A 444 21.51 -2.05 -8.82
N ILE A 445 22.40 -2.52 -7.96
CA ILE A 445 23.47 -3.49 -8.23
C ILE A 445 22.96 -4.94 -8.10
N SER A 446 23.58 -5.88 -8.82
CA SER A 446 23.21 -7.30 -8.81
C SER A 446 23.63 -8.04 -7.55
N ASP A 447 24.79 -7.71 -6.96
CA ASP A 447 25.25 -8.25 -5.68
C ASP A 447 25.27 -7.14 -4.61
N SER A 448 24.40 -7.27 -3.61
CA SER A 448 24.27 -6.37 -2.46
C SER A 448 25.52 -6.28 -1.55
N LEU A 449 26.51 -7.15 -1.76
CA LEU A 449 27.82 -7.12 -1.09
C LEU A 449 28.95 -6.59 -1.98
N ASP A 450 28.77 -6.52 -3.30
CA ASP A 450 29.76 -6.01 -4.26
C ASP A 450 29.24 -4.75 -4.98
N PRO A 451 29.65 -3.54 -4.56
CA PRO A 451 29.20 -2.28 -5.17
C PRO A 451 29.66 -2.09 -6.61
N ASP A 452 30.64 -2.87 -7.09
CA ASP A 452 31.15 -2.82 -8.47
C ASP A 452 30.42 -3.81 -9.40
N SER A 453 29.39 -4.53 -8.90
CA SER A 453 28.63 -5.53 -9.66
C SER A 453 27.65 -4.93 -10.68
N ASP A 454 27.26 -5.74 -11.67
CA ASP A 454 26.41 -5.31 -12.79
C ASP A 454 25.07 -4.70 -12.34
N LEU A 455 24.58 -3.68 -13.05
CA LEU A 455 23.31 -3.01 -12.74
C LEU A 455 22.09 -3.82 -13.19
N ILE A 456 21.07 -3.89 -12.33
CA ILE A 456 19.81 -4.63 -12.56
C ILE A 456 18.57 -3.74 -12.59
N GLY A 457 18.70 -2.44 -12.30
CA GLY A 457 17.57 -1.52 -12.31
C GLY A 457 17.88 -0.23 -11.57
N VAL A 458 16.82 0.45 -11.16
CA VAL A 458 16.87 1.67 -10.32
C VAL A 458 15.95 1.58 -9.11
N ASP A 459 16.23 2.36 -8.08
CA ASP A 459 15.39 2.56 -6.89
C ASP A 459 15.20 4.06 -6.63
N ILE A 460 13.96 4.46 -6.38
CA ILE A 460 13.59 5.84 -6.08
C ILE A 460 12.72 5.86 -4.82
N THR A 461 13.19 6.48 -3.74
CA THR A 461 12.31 6.83 -2.61
C THR A 461 11.70 8.20 -2.85
N SER A 462 10.41 8.34 -2.58
CA SER A 462 9.73 9.63 -2.71
C SER A 462 10.10 10.60 -1.59
N PRO A 463 10.05 11.93 -1.85
CA PRO A 463 9.88 12.90 -0.78
C PRO A 463 8.68 12.54 0.10
N SER A 464 8.75 12.84 1.39
CA SER A 464 7.56 12.80 2.23
C SER A 464 6.59 13.92 1.85
N VAL A 465 5.28 13.68 1.84
CA VAL A 465 4.27 14.73 1.65
C VAL A 465 4.37 15.84 2.69
N SER A 466 4.68 15.51 3.94
CA SER A 466 4.88 16.50 5.01
C SER A 466 5.85 16.09 6.13
N THR A 467 6.22 14.82 6.28
CA THR A 467 6.94 14.35 7.48
C THR A 467 8.36 14.90 7.64
N ALA A 468 9.09 15.21 6.55
CA ALA A 468 10.39 15.88 6.62
C ALA A 468 10.33 17.33 7.15
N SER A 469 9.13 17.90 7.30
CA SER A 469 8.87 19.31 7.68
C SER A 469 9.40 20.32 6.64
N ASP A 470 9.40 21.61 6.98
CA ASP A 470 10.01 22.66 6.15
C ASP A 470 11.50 22.37 5.89
N PHE A 471 11.96 22.66 4.68
CA PHE A 471 13.30 22.32 4.23
C PHE A 471 14.38 22.94 5.13
N ASN A 472 15.28 22.08 5.60
CA ASN A 472 16.38 22.47 6.47
C ASN A 472 17.73 22.13 5.81
N PRO A 473 18.49 23.13 5.31
CA PRO A 473 19.74 22.88 4.60
C PRO A 473 20.82 22.22 5.47
N VAL A 474 20.80 22.43 6.79
CA VAL A 474 21.76 21.81 7.73
C VAL A 474 21.46 20.32 7.94
N LEU A 475 20.19 19.93 7.90
CA LEU A 475 19.80 18.51 7.91
C LEU A 475 20.02 17.87 6.53
N ASN A 476 19.75 18.60 5.44
CA ASN A 476 19.98 18.13 4.08
C ASN A 476 21.47 17.81 3.81
N GLU A 477 22.40 18.59 4.35
CA GLU A 477 23.84 18.32 4.19
C GLU A 477 24.25 16.94 4.75
N LYS A 478 23.58 16.44 5.79
CA LYS A 478 23.80 15.06 6.29
C LYS A 478 23.38 13.99 5.27
N ARG A 479 22.41 14.29 4.40
CA ARG A 479 22.02 13.44 3.26
C ARG A 479 23.02 13.56 2.11
N GLN A 480 23.58 14.74 1.87
CA GLN A 480 24.69 14.93 0.92
C GLN A 480 25.95 14.16 1.33
N VAL A 481 26.23 14.01 2.63
CA VAL A 481 27.32 13.13 3.09
C VAL A 481 27.07 11.68 2.64
N ARG A 482 25.85 11.14 2.82
CA ARG A 482 25.49 9.80 2.34
C ARG A 482 25.65 9.67 0.82
N ARG A 483 25.18 10.65 0.05
CA ARG A 483 25.36 10.72 -1.40
C ARG A 483 26.84 10.60 -1.82
N ARG A 484 27.74 11.26 -1.12
CA ARG A 484 29.20 11.22 -1.40
C ARG A 484 29.92 9.96 -0.91
N MET A 485 29.23 9.02 -0.25
CA MET A 485 29.79 7.76 0.25
C MET A 485 29.21 6.52 -0.43
N ASN A 486 28.28 6.70 -1.38
CA ASN A 486 27.57 5.63 -2.06
C ASN A 486 27.54 5.96 -3.55
N ASP A 487 28.42 5.35 -4.33
CA ASP A 487 28.62 5.71 -5.75
C ASP A 487 27.38 5.42 -6.62
N SER A 488 26.51 4.51 -6.18
CA SER A 488 25.20 4.24 -6.81
C SER A 488 24.12 5.29 -6.50
N LEU A 489 24.34 6.19 -5.53
CA LEU A 489 23.35 7.18 -5.08
C LEU A 489 23.51 8.51 -5.83
N HIS A 490 22.76 8.68 -6.92
CA HIS A 490 22.83 9.85 -7.79
C HIS A 490 22.26 11.13 -7.16
N TRP A 491 21.23 11.00 -6.33
CA TRP A 491 20.51 12.11 -5.70
C TRP A 491 20.18 11.84 -4.24
N ALA A 492 20.19 12.89 -3.43
CA ALA A 492 19.70 12.87 -2.06
C ALA A 492 19.11 14.24 -1.76
N ASP A 493 17.85 14.32 -1.34
CA ASP A 493 17.21 15.60 -1.01
C ASP A 493 16.13 15.45 0.08
N LEU A 494 16.11 16.40 1.02
CA LEU A 494 15.26 16.42 2.22
C LEU A 494 14.07 17.40 2.14
N HIS A 495 13.73 17.95 0.96
CA HIS A 495 12.47 18.67 0.81
C HIS A 495 11.28 17.72 0.93
N CYS A 496 10.12 18.25 1.29
CA CYS A 496 8.86 17.53 1.16
C CYS A 496 8.31 17.61 -0.27
N GLY A 497 7.42 16.69 -0.64
CA GLY A 497 6.72 16.69 -1.92
C GLY A 497 6.25 15.32 -2.40
N TYR A 498 6.52 15.00 -3.67
CA TYR A 498 6.15 13.74 -4.33
C TYR A 498 6.94 13.60 -5.66
N ASP A 499 6.78 12.47 -6.35
CA ASP A 499 7.39 12.26 -7.67
C ASP A 499 6.35 12.09 -8.78
N ILE A 500 6.72 12.48 -10.00
CA ILE A 500 5.99 12.19 -11.24
C ILE A 500 6.83 11.27 -12.10
N CYS A 501 6.23 10.24 -12.69
CA CYS A 501 6.86 9.36 -13.67
C CYS A 501 6.12 9.41 -15.02
N ASP A 502 6.81 9.87 -16.07
CA ASP A 502 6.36 9.82 -17.47
C ASP A 502 6.98 8.59 -18.15
N VAL A 503 6.12 7.62 -18.51
CA VAL A 503 6.52 6.32 -19.07
C VAL A 503 6.00 6.16 -20.50
N ASN A 504 6.88 5.73 -21.41
CA ASN A 504 6.50 5.36 -22.77
C ASN A 504 7.25 4.09 -23.23
N ALA A 505 7.28 3.82 -24.53
CA ALA A 505 7.92 2.61 -25.08
C ALA A 505 9.45 2.61 -24.99
N ASP A 506 10.07 3.79 -24.84
CA ASP A 506 11.49 4.04 -25.03
C ASP A 506 12.20 4.55 -23.76
N ARG A 507 11.46 5.14 -22.80
CA ARG A 507 12.01 5.62 -21.51
C ARG A 507 10.97 5.71 -20.39
N ALA A 508 11.46 5.76 -19.17
CA ALA A 508 10.77 6.26 -17.98
C ALA A 508 11.53 7.48 -17.44
N ARG A 509 10.85 8.63 -17.34
CA ARG A 509 11.39 9.88 -16.77
C ARG A 509 10.76 10.11 -15.40
N PHE A 510 11.57 10.37 -14.40
CA PHE A 510 11.18 10.69 -13.03
C PHE A 510 11.48 12.16 -12.76
N ASP A 511 10.47 12.92 -12.31
CA ASP A 511 10.59 14.33 -11.92
C ASP A 511 10.26 14.47 -10.43
N VAL A 512 11.25 14.85 -9.62
CA VAL A 512 11.10 15.04 -8.18
C VAL A 512 10.43 16.40 -7.92
N ARG A 513 9.16 16.42 -7.53
CA ARG A 513 8.39 17.63 -7.20
C ARG A 513 8.57 17.96 -5.73
N VAL A 514 9.10 19.14 -5.43
CA VAL A 514 9.49 19.56 -4.08
C VAL A 514 8.94 20.92 -3.70
N VAL A 515 8.83 21.18 -2.40
CA VAL A 515 8.40 22.46 -1.81
C VAL A 515 9.30 22.85 -0.63
N ASP A 516 9.57 24.15 -0.48
CA ASP A 516 10.41 24.69 0.60
C ASP A 516 9.75 24.56 1.98
N LYS A 517 8.42 24.75 2.05
CA LYS A 517 7.67 24.80 3.31
C LYS A 517 6.37 24.05 3.23
N VAL A 518 6.20 23.08 4.12
CA VAL A 518 4.91 22.41 4.35
C VAL A 518 4.09 23.06 5.46
N SER A 519 4.70 23.94 6.27
CA SER A 519 4.03 24.79 7.26
C SER A 519 3.22 25.96 6.66
N ASP A 520 3.39 26.23 5.36
CA ASP A 520 2.78 27.35 4.63
C ASP A 520 2.03 26.81 3.40
N ARG A 521 0.70 26.99 3.33
CA ARG A 521 -0.13 26.44 2.23
C ARG A 521 0.14 27.09 0.87
N ASP A 522 0.77 28.26 0.85
CA ASP A 522 1.01 29.04 -0.37
C ASP A 522 2.45 28.84 -0.90
N SER A 523 3.24 27.94 -0.29
CA SER A 523 4.58 27.62 -0.76
C SER A 523 4.53 26.96 -2.17
N PRO A 524 5.31 27.45 -3.15
CA PRO A 524 5.23 26.97 -4.52
C PRO A 524 6.02 25.68 -4.73
N PHE A 525 5.48 24.75 -5.52
CA PHE A 525 6.16 23.53 -5.92
C PHE A 525 7.02 23.72 -7.18
N PHE A 526 8.26 23.25 -7.13
CA PHE A 526 9.19 23.21 -8.26
C PHE A 526 9.72 21.79 -8.50
N THR A 527 10.30 21.55 -9.68
CA THR A 527 10.99 20.28 -9.95
C THR A 527 12.43 20.44 -9.46
N GLY A 528 12.80 19.68 -8.43
CA GLY A 528 14.15 19.73 -7.83
C GLY A 528 15.19 19.04 -8.69
N ALA A 529 14.84 17.90 -9.27
CA ALA A 529 15.67 17.15 -10.20
C ALA A 529 14.83 16.29 -11.16
N SER A 530 15.45 15.87 -12.27
CA SER A 530 14.86 15.00 -13.30
C SER A 530 15.84 13.88 -13.63
N PHE A 531 15.34 12.64 -13.71
CA PHE A 531 16.14 11.45 -14.03
C PHE A 531 15.47 10.63 -15.12
N VAL A 532 16.27 9.95 -15.97
CA VAL A 532 15.74 9.15 -17.08
C VAL A 532 16.36 7.77 -17.07
N VAL A 533 15.53 6.73 -17.09
CA VAL A 533 15.92 5.37 -17.44
C VAL A 533 15.53 5.14 -18.89
N GLN A 534 16.49 4.77 -19.73
CA GLN A 534 16.27 4.44 -21.13
C GLN A 534 15.93 2.96 -21.26
N ASP A 535 15.11 2.60 -22.24
CA ASP A 535 14.71 1.22 -22.46
C ASP A 535 15.94 0.30 -22.69
N ARG A 536 16.02 -0.75 -21.86
CA ARG A 536 17.11 -1.74 -21.78
C ARG A 536 18.46 -1.19 -21.29
N VAL A 537 18.45 -0.04 -20.62
CA VAL A 537 19.58 0.47 -19.84
C VAL A 537 19.17 0.37 -18.36
N PRO A 538 19.73 -0.56 -17.56
CA PRO A 538 19.23 -0.81 -16.21
C PRO A 538 19.36 0.38 -15.26
N GLY A 539 20.43 1.16 -15.35
CA GLY A 539 20.67 2.34 -14.52
C GLY A 539 20.19 3.66 -15.12
N PHE A 540 20.33 4.74 -14.35
CA PHE A 540 20.01 6.08 -14.83
C PHE A 540 20.96 6.56 -15.93
N SER A 541 20.40 7.21 -16.95
CA SER A 541 21.17 7.91 -17.96
C SER A 541 21.62 9.26 -17.41
N VAL A 542 22.94 9.49 -17.46
CA VAL A 542 23.52 10.81 -17.19
C VAL A 542 23.25 11.70 -18.41
N ASP A 543 22.24 12.58 -18.31
CA ASP A 543 22.13 13.72 -19.22
C ASP A 543 23.32 14.67 -18.92
N HIS A 544 24.20 14.84 -19.91
CA HIS A 544 25.39 15.72 -19.87
C HIS A 544 25.07 17.16 -20.29
#